data_AF-A0A3N5X5M7-F1
#
_entry.id   AF-A0A3N5X5M7-F1
#
_cell.length_a   1.000
_cell.length_b   1.000
_cell.length_c   1.000
_cell.angle_alpha   90.00
_cell.angle_beta   90.00
_cell.angle_gamma   90.00
#
_symmetry.space_group_name_H-M   'P 1'
#
loop_
_entity.id
_entity.type
_entity.pdbx_description
1 polymer ?
#
loop_
_entity_poly.entity_id
_entity_poly.type
_entity_poly.pdbx_seq_one_letter_code
_entity_poly.pdbx_strand_id
1 'polypeptide(L)'
;MRFVMLILWSGAALLVLSVAAVSPFAASDSSQNLIANPSVESQGTDPAIPLSWNKSGWGDNTVSHSYSKGGAQEGRHSLVVTITRYKSGDAKWYFEPVSVTPDRAYVYSEYYRSDVPTEIYLQVEDADGKLSHQFLGAAPKSKRWAEMVFHFTTPATTRKVTLFHAITGVGYLQTDNFILEPAQPLELTDGVPNASLEQAHEGTDAPAGWQTGNWGKNSAVFTYLKSGHTGRRSVKTEIKAYSDGDAKWYFDPQTVVGGQNYRFSDWYRSNVVTQVALMAVLEDGTTQYLGLAPAEPSRDWRRYSTKFLIPAGAVRASIFHVLGSVGYLIADDYSFVPSPTVGFNRPLVSLTFDDGWKSVREQALPILQRYKAPATDYILTGMVGLYPEYMNLADLRHLAEAGHQIASHSVKHSDLTKSRSRAVRREVRDSKKFLEKNGFGPILDWASPYGYSNTASTEAVKAIYRSQRSAQSGFNSKDDFDVYALKVQNIVLSTTAAEVQSWVEQAVRDKTWLILLYHEVDTNDHEYSTTPAQLESHLQIIKESGATIVTVDQALREILPQL
;
A
#
# COMPACT_ATOMS: atom_id res chain seq x y z
N MET A 1 9.81 -5.08 65.80
CA MET A 1 9.65 -6.24 66.70
C MET A 1 9.61 -7.49 65.84
N ARG A 2 10.52 -8.43 66.11
CA ARG A 2 10.66 -9.72 65.44
C ARG A 2 9.38 -10.53 65.53
N PHE A 3 9.04 -11.30 64.50
CA PHE A 3 8.66 -12.71 64.71
C PHE A 3 9.01 -13.55 63.48
N VAL A 4 9.93 -14.47 63.71
CA VAL A 4 10.27 -15.65 62.91
C VAL A 4 9.39 -16.79 63.44
N MET A 5 8.87 -17.65 62.56
CA MET A 5 8.50 -19.01 62.96
C MET A 5 8.75 -20.01 61.82
N LEU A 6 9.70 -20.91 62.07
CA LEU A 6 9.93 -22.18 61.37
C LEU A 6 8.93 -23.25 61.87
N ILE A 7 8.64 -24.25 61.03
CA ILE A 7 8.49 -25.72 61.27
C ILE A 7 8.22 -26.34 59.88
N LEU A 8 9.18 -27.01 59.21
CA LEU A 8 9.63 -28.42 59.27
C LEU A 8 8.71 -29.49 58.63
N TRP A 9 9.12 -29.90 57.42
CA TRP A 9 9.29 -31.26 56.84
C TRP A 9 8.16 -32.32 56.82
N SER A 10 7.83 -32.78 55.61
CA SER A 10 7.82 -34.22 55.24
C SER A 10 7.73 -34.44 53.72
N GLY A 11 8.52 -35.38 53.18
CA GLY A 11 8.15 -36.16 52.00
C GLY A 11 8.96 -35.91 50.72
N ALA A 12 9.94 -36.77 50.47
CA ALA A 12 10.79 -36.78 49.29
C ALA A 12 10.08 -37.33 48.03
N ALA A 13 10.37 -36.73 46.89
CA ALA A 13 10.50 -37.40 45.60
C ALA A 13 11.50 -36.61 44.74
N LEU A 14 12.73 -37.12 44.64
CA LEU A 14 13.76 -36.61 43.75
C LEU A 14 13.33 -36.82 42.29
N LEU A 15 13.17 -35.74 41.53
CA LEU A 15 13.39 -35.74 40.09
C LEU A 15 14.61 -34.87 39.82
N VAL A 16 15.73 -35.49 39.47
CA VAL A 16 16.93 -34.80 39.04
C VAL A 16 16.70 -34.33 37.60
N LEU A 17 16.38 -33.05 37.41
CA LEU A 17 16.61 -32.36 36.15
C LEU A 17 17.92 -31.58 36.27
N SER A 18 18.95 -32.11 35.61
CA SER A 18 20.19 -31.40 35.34
C SER A 18 19.90 -30.19 34.43
N VAL A 19 19.76 -29.01 35.02
CA VAL A 19 19.80 -27.75 34.27
C VAL A 19 21.27 -27.47 33.97
N ALA A 20 21.70 -27.83 32.77
CA ALA A 20 22.93 -27.30 32.22
C ALA A 20 22.71 -25.80 31.98
N ALA A 21 23.36 -24.96 32.78
CA ALA A 21 23.48 -23.55 32.51
C ALA A 21 24.28 -23.37 31.23
N VAL A 22 23.59 -23.10 30.11
CA VAL A 22 24.23 -22.64 28.88
C VAL A 22 24.23 -21.12 28.95
N SER A 23 25.41 -20.56 29.12
CA SER A 23 25.69 -19.12 29.08
C SER A 23 25.10 -18.49 27.80
N PRO A 24 24.41 -17.33 27.87
CA PRO A 24 24.07 -16.56 26.69
C PRO A 24 25.27 -15.67 26.33
N PHE A 25 26.34 -16.31 25.89
CA PHE A 25 27.34 -15.67 25.04
C PHE A 25 27.54 -16.60 23.86
N ALA A 26 26.51 -16.71 23.02
CA ALA A 26 26.75 -17.01 21.62
C ALA A 26 27.52 -15.82 21.07
N ALA A 27 28.76 -16.09 20.65
CA ALA A 27 29.57 -15.14 19.93
C ALA A 27 28.76 -14.55 18.77
N SER A 28 28.91 -13.25 18.54
CA SER A 28 28.49 -12.60 17.31
C SER A 28 29.00 -13.40 16.12
N ASP A 29 28.11 -13.97 15.31
CA ASP A 29 28.45 -14.42 13.96
C ASP A 29 28.86 -13.16 13.19
N SER A 30 30.16 -12.88 13.15
CA SER A 30 30.72 -11.95 12.17
C SER A 30 30.39 -12.54 10.80
N SER A 31 29.58 -11.84 10.00
CA SER A 31 29.24 -12.26 8.65
C SER A 31 30.54 -12.40 7.84
N GLN A 32 30.96 -13.64 7.63
CA GLN A 32 32.12 -13.92 6.80
C GLN A 32 31.67 -13.81 5.35
N ASN A 33 32.36 -12.97 4.57
CA ASN A 33 32.18 -12.89 3.13
C ASN A 33 32.31 -14.30 2.52
N LEU A 34 31.28 -14.72 1.78
CA LEU A 34 31.19 -16.06 1.18
C LEU A 34 32.14 -16.22 -0.01
N ILE A 35 32.61 -15.12 -0.60
CA ILE A 35 33.60 -15.14 -1.68
C ILE A 35 34.97 -15.43 -1.06
N ALA A 36 35.63 -16.50 -1.53
CA ALA A 36 36.90 -16.95 -0.95
C ALA A 36 38.09 -16.00 -1.19
N ASN A 37 38.06 -15.23 -2.28
CA ASN A 37 39.13 -14.28 -2.65
C ASN A 37 38.51 -12.94 -3.10
N PRO A 38 37.86 -12.20 -2.17
CA PRO A 38 37.02 -11.07 -2.50
C PRO A 38 37.79 -9.82 -2.92
N SER A 39 39.03 -9.64 -2.47
CA SER A 39 39.90 -8.55 -2.95
C SER A 39 40.69 -8.93 -4.21
N VAL A 40 40.47 -10.13 -4.73
CA VAL A 40 41.18 -10.74 -5.88
C VAL A 40 42.71 -10.78 -5.77
N GLU A 41 43.31 -10.52 -4.61
CA GLU A 41 44.77 -10.43 -4.47
C GLU A 41 45.49 -11.78 -4.46
N SER A 42 44.77 -12.87 -4.17
CA SER A 42 45.34 -14.21 -4.14
C SER A 42 45.37 -14.79 -5.56
N GLN A 43 46.56 -15.18 -6.03
CA GLN A 43 46.73 -15.83 -7.32
C GLN A 43 46.28 -17.29 -7.29
N GLY A 44 45.61 -17.74 -8.36
CA GLY A 44 45.30 -19.14 -8.60
C GLY A 44 46.51 -19.91 -9.14
N THR A 45 46.26 -21.16 -9.55
CA THR A 45 47.28 -22.00 -10.19
C THR A 45 47.72 -21.45 -11.55
N ASP A 46 46.81 -20.80 -12.28
CA ASP A 46 47.14 -19.98 -13.46
C ASP A 46 47.39 -18.53 -12.99
N PRO A 47 48.60 -17.98 -13.18
CA PRO A 47 48.91 -16.60 -12.79
C PRO A 47 48.03 -15.52 -13.45
N ALA A 48 47.30 -15.86 -14.52
CA ALA A 48 46.35 -14.99 -15.19
C ALA A 48 44.92 -15.05 -14.60
N ILE A 49 44.68 -15.88 -13.59
CA ILE A 49 43.38 -16.10 -12.96
C ILE A 49 43.54 -16.05 -11.43
N PRO A 50 42.83 -15.16 -10.72
CA PRO A 50 42.85 -15.17 -9.27
C PRO A 50 42.25 -16.46 -8.70
N LEU A 51 42.67 -16.83 -7.49
CA LEU A 51 42.17 -18.02 -6.80
C LEU A 51 40.64 -17.96 -6.66
N SER A 52 39.95 -19.04 -7.04
CA SER A 52 38.48 -19.16 -6.97
C SER A 52 37.69 -18.20 -7.88
N TRP A 53 38.31 -17.72 -8.95
CA TRP A 53 37.67 -16.89 -9.98
C TRP A 53 37.75 -17.55 -11.35
N ASN A 54 36.76 -17.22 -12.18
CA ASN A 54 36.63 -17.67 -13.55
C ASN A 54 36.27 -16.50 -14.46
N LYS A 55 36.50 -16.71 -15.75
CA LYS A 55 36.11 -15.78 -16.83
C LYS A 55 35.21 -16.50 -17.81
N SER A 56 34.18 -15.83 -18.31
CA SER A 56 33.31 -16.38 -19.35
C SER A 56 32.79 -15.29 -20.27
N GLY A 57 32.23 -15.72 -21.39
CA GLY A 57 31.55 -14.87 -22.34
C GLY A 57 30.92 -15.74 -23.42
N TRP A 58 29.92 -15.20 -24.11
CA TRP A 58 29.27 -15.87 -25.24
C TRP A 58 28.90 -14.85 -26.32
N GLY A 59 28.51 -15.33 -27.49
CA GLY A 59 28.09 -14.48 -28.62
C GLY A 59 29.19 -14.12 -29.61
N ASP A 60 28.90 -13.19 -30.52
CA ASP A 60 29.82 -12.71 -31.55
C ASP A 60 30.44 -11.37 -31.12
N ASN A 61 31.56 -11.46 -30.39
CA ASN A 61 32.30 -10.31 -29.89
C ASN A 61 33.79 -10.65 -29.70
N THR A 62 34.65 -9.64 -29.66
CA THR A 62 36.09 -9.78 -29.43
C THR A 62 36.42 -9.32 -28.02
N VAL A 63 36.75 -10.27 -27.15
CA VAL A 63 36.95 -10.07 -25.71
C VAL A 63 38.40 -10.29 -25.30
N SER A 64 38.91 -9.45 -24.41
CA SER A 64 40.09 -9.76 -23.61
C SER A 64 39.77 -9.67 -22.11
N HIS A 65 40.26 -10.64 -21.35
CA HIS A 65 40.19 -10.65 -19.89
C HIS A 65 41.61 -10.46 -19.34
N SER A 66 41.75 -9.60 -18.34
CA SER A 66 43.03 -9.34 -17.68
C SER A 66 42.85 -9.33 -16.16
N TYR A 67 43.68 -10.11 -15.49
CA TYR A 67 43.95 -9.99 -14.07
C TYR A 67 45.07 -8.93 -13.91
N SER A 68 44.66 -7.67 -13.76
CA SER A 68 45.53 -6.50 -13.91
C SER A 68 46.43 -6.31 -12.69
N LYS A 69 47.64 -5.77 -12.88
CA LYS A 69 48.59 -5.41 -11.80
C LYS A 69 48.69 -3.89 -11.54
N GLY A 70 47.63 -3.14 -11.87
CA GLY A 70 47.60 -1.69 -11.69
C GLY A 70 46.22 -1.09 -11.89
N GLY A 71 45.97 0.01 -11.17
CA GLY A 71 44.70 0.72 -11.22
C GLY A 71 43.55 0.02 -10.48
N ALA A 72 43.88 -0.87 -9.54
CA ALA A 72 42.94 -1.48 -8.59
C ALA A 72 42.24 -0.43 -7.72
N GLN A 73 41.13 -0.79 -7.10
CA GLN A 73 40.45 0.08 -6.14
C GLN A 73 41.22 0.09 -4.82
N GLU A 74 41.65 -1.10 -4.38
CA GLU A 74 42.55 -1.33 -3.26
C GLU A 74 43.58 -2.41 -3.65
N GLY A 75 44.73 -2.47 -2.99
CA GLY A 75 45.70 -3.52 -3.27
C GLY A 75 46.43 -3.34 -4.61
N ARG A 76 46.77 -4.46 -5.25
CA ARG A 76 47.60 -4.53 -6.47
C ARG A 76 46.85 -5.05 -7.68
N HIS A 77 45.80 -5.83 -7.47
CA HIS A 77 45.10 -6.53 -8.53
C HIS A 77 43.65 -6.13 -8.66
N SER A 78 43.11 -6.28 -9.87
CA SER A 78 41.69 -6.08 -10.17
C SER A 78 41.34 -6.87 -11.44
N LEU A 79 40.05 -7.07 -11.67
CA LEU A 79 39.55 -7.82 -12.81
C LEU A 79 39.15 -6.85 -13.91
N VAL A 80 39.70 -7.04 -15.12
CA VAL A 80 39.36 -6.24 -16.29
C VAL A 80 38.79 -7.14 -17.37
N VAL A 81 37.73 -6.69 -18.01
CA VAL A 81 37.20 -7.24 -19.24
C VAL A 81 37.01 -6.13 -20.27
N THR A 82 37.49 -6.35 -21.49
CA THR A 82 37.42 -5.37 -22.58
C THR A 82 36.81 -6.02 -23.80
N ILE A 83 35.84 -5.33 -24.42
CA ILE A 83 35.26 -5.72 -25.70
C ILE A 83 35.67 -4.68 -26.75
N THR A 84 36.35 -5.11 -27.81
CA THR A 84 36.79 -4.23 -28.91
C THR A 84 35.90 -4.30 -30.15
N ARG A 85 35.11 -5.37 -30.27
CA ARG A 85 34.06 -5.54 -31.28
C ARG A 85 32.87 -6.25 -30.64
N TYR A 86 31.66 -5.73 -30.86
CA TYR A 86 30.44 -6.30 -30.32
C TYR A 86 29.37 -6.45 -31.39
N LYS A 87 28.73 -7.63 -31.45
CA LYS A 87 27.51 -7.89 -32.22
C LYS A 87 26.40 -8.51 -31.36
N SER A 88 26.74 -9.46 -30.50
CA SER A 88 25.80 -10.09 -29.56
C SER A 88 26.54 -10.73 -28.38
N GLY A 89 25.81 -11.00 -27.29
CA GLY A 89 26.29 -11.79 -26.14
C GLY A 89 26.87 -10.93 -25.02
N ASP A 90 27.82 -11.48 -24.25
CA ASP A 90 28.43 -10.80 -23.11
C ASP A 90 29.87 -11.24 -22.85
N ALA A 91 30.52 -10.56 -21.89
CA ALA A 91 31.75 -11.00 -21.26
C ALA A 91 31.79 -10.60 -19.78
N LYS A 92 32.47 -11.40 -18.94
CA LYS A 92 32.45 -11.24 -17.48
C LYS A 92 33.52 -12.04 -16.75
N TRP A 93 33.84 -11.59 -15.55
CA TRP A 93 34.43 -12.39 -14.49
C TRP A 93 33.37 -12.84 -13.49
N TYR A 94 33.60 -13.97 -12.82
CA TYR A 94 32.72 -14.48 -11.77
C TYR A 94 33.49 -15.37 -10.80
N PHE A 95 33.07 -15.41 -9.54
CA PHE A 95 33.67 -16.28 -8.54
C PHE A 95 33.04 -17.69 -8.59
N GLU A 96 33.76 -18.69 -8.11
CA GLU A 96 33.26 -20.06 -7.98
C GLU A 96 31.92 -20.11 -7.22
N PRO A 97 30.88 -20.83 -7.70
CA PRO A 97 29.59 -20.86 -7.04
C PRO A 97 29.67 -21.23 -5.55
N VAL A 98 29.14 -20.36 -4.69
CA VAL A 98 29.18 -20.49 -3.23
C VAL A 98 27.87 -21.08 -2.71
N SER A 99 27.93 -21.81 -1.59
CA SER A 99 26.73 -22.36 -0.97
C SER A 99 25.95 -21.29 -0.22
N VAL A 100 24.62 -21.32 -0.34
CA VAL A 100 23.71 -20.38 0.33
C VAL A 100 22.55 -21.13 0.99
N THR A 101 21.82 -20.46 1.88
CA THR A 101 20.59 -20.96 2.50
C THR A 101 19.40 -20.60 1.61
N PRO A 102 18.51 -21.54 1.25
CA PRO A 102 17.25 -21.21 0.58
C PRO A 102 16.41 -20.20 1.37
N ASP A 103 15.57 -19.43 0.67
CA ASP A 103 14.68 -18.40 1.24
C ASP A 103 15.36 -17.38 2.16
N ARG A 104 16.66 -17.12 1.95
CA ARG A 104 17.44 -16.18 2.74
C ARG A 104 17.86 -14.97 1.92
N ALA A 105 17.85 -13.81 2.55
CA ALA A 105 18.33 -12.57 1.97
C ALA A 105 19.86 -12.49 2.01
N TYR A 106 20.44 -12.02 0.91
CA TYR A 106 21.87 -11.80 0.74
C TYR A 106 22.11 -10.38 0.22
N VAL A 107 23.28 -9.85 0.56
CA VAL A 107 23.81 -8.62 -0.03
C VAL A 107 25.02 -8.99 -0.88
N TYR A 108 25.05 -8.44 -2.09
CA TYR A 108 26.22 -8.44 -2.95
C TYR A 108 26.68 -7.01 -3.18
N SER A 109 27.97 -6.74 -3.04
CA SER A 109 28.56 -5.48 -3.49
C SER A 109 29.86 -5.70 -4.23
N GLU A 110 30.22 -4.73 -5.07
CA GLU A 110 31.55 -4.64 -5.68
C GLU A 110 31.88 -3.19 -6.00
N TYR A 111 33.17 -2.90 -6.10
CA TYR A 111 33.65 -1.68 -6.74
C TYR A 111 33.83 -1.93 -8.22
N TYR A 112 33.41 -0.96 -9.03
CA TYR A 112 33.56 -1.01 -10.48
C TYR A 112 33.92 0.35 -11.09
N ARG A 113 34.47 0.30 -12.30
CA ARG A 113 34.53 1.43 -13.23
C ARG A 113 34.39 0.92 -14.66
N SER A 114 33.66 1.67 -15.47
CA SER A 114 33.37 1.30 -16.86
C SER A 114 33.09 2.54 -17.71
N ASP A 115 33.43 2.49 -19.00
CA ASP A 115 33.07 3.52 -19.98
C ASP A 115 31.71 3.25 -20.67
N VAL A 116 31.08 2.12 -20.39
CA VAL A 116 29.76 1.72 -20.88
C VAL A 116 28.83 1.34 -19.72
N PRO A 117 27.50 1.36 -19.92
CA PRO A 117 26.58 0.70 -19.01
C PRO A 117 26.84 -0.81 -18.96
N THR A 118 26.56 -1.43 -17.81
CA THR A 118 26.82 -2.85 -17.54
C THR A 118 25.65 -3.47 -16.78
N GLU A 119 25.57 -4.79 -16.73
CA GLU A 119 24.43 -5.54 -16.21
C GLU A 119 24.86 -6.57 -15.17
N ILE A 120 24.04 -6.79 -14.14
CA ILE A 120 24.33 -7.71 -13.06
C ILE A 120 23.30 -8.84 -13.07
N TYR A 121 23.79 -10.07 -13.10
CA TYR A 121 22.96 -11.27 -13.05
C TYR A 121 23.37 -12.17 -11.88
N LEU A 122 22.37 -12.68 -11.18
CA LEU A 122 22.50 -13.80 -10.26
C LEU A 122 22.34 -15.09 -11.04
N GLN A 123 23.30 -16.00 -10.94
CA GLN A 123 23.13 -17.39 -11.37
C GLN A 123 22.82 -18.24 -10.15
N VAL A 124 21.72 -19.00 -10.22
CA VAL A 124 21.22 -19.88 -9.17
C VAL A 124 21.37 -21.33 -9.63
N GLU A 125 21.99 -22.16 -8.80
CA GLU A 125 22.00 -23.63 -8.94
C GLU A 125 21.04 -24.23 -7.89
N ASP A 126 20.04 -24.98 -8.35
CA ASP A 126 19.10 -25.66 -7.45
C ASP A 126 19.64 -27.00 -6.91
N ALA A 127 18.84 -27.67 -6.08
CA ALA A 127 19.22 -28.96 -5.48
C ALA A 127 19.54 -30.06 -6.51
N ASP A 128 18.95 -29.99 -7.71
CA ASP A 128 19.14 -30.94 -8.81
C ASP A 128 20.31 -30.54 -9.73
N GLY A 129 21.00 -29.42 -9.44
CA GLY A 129 22.10 -28.89 -10.24
C GLY A 129 21.66 -28.11 -11.47
N LYS A 130 20.37 -27.76 -11.58
CA LYS A 130 19.86 -26.96 -12.70
C LYS A 130 20.18 -25.49 -12.47
N LEU A 131 20.69 -24.86 -13.54
CA LEU A 131 21.04 -23.44 -13.53
C LEU A 131 19.88 -22.56 -14.00
N SER A 132 19.66 -21.46 -13.30
CA SER A 132 18.77 -20.38 -13.71
C SER A 132 19.44 -19.02 -13.48
N HIS A 133 18.95 -17.99 -14.16
CA HIS A 133 19.53 -16.64 -14.09
C HIS A 133 18.46 -15.62 -13.76
N GLN A 134 18.80 -14.67 -12.91
CA GLN A 134 17.96 -13.55 -12.51
C GLN A 134 18.72 -12.26 -12.77
N PHE A 135 18.11 -11.33 -13.50
CA PHE A 135 18.64 -9.98 -13.66
C PHE A 135 18.44 -9.20 -12.35
N LEU A 136 19.52 -8.68 -11.78
CA LEU A 136 19.49 -7.88 -10.54
C LEU A 136 19.44 -6.38 -10.83
N GLY A 137 20.04 -5.93 -11.93
CA GLY A 137 19.96 -4.54 -12.36
C GLY A 137 21.10 -4.11 -13.28
N ALA A 138 21.12 -2.83 -13.62
CA ALA A 138 22.15 -2.23 -14.47
C ALA A 138 23.00 -1.24 -13.68
N ALA A 139 24.30 -1.22 -13.96
CA ALA A 139 25.24 -0.25 -13.43
C ALA A 139 25.61 0.79 -14.51
N PRO A 140 25.46 2.10 -14.22
CA PRO A 140 25.77 3.15 -15.19
C PRO A 140 27.27 3.23 -15.45
N LYS A 141 27.67 3.76 -16.61
CA LYS A 141 29.09 4.05 -16.88
C LYS A 141 29.67 4.96 -15.80
N SER A 142 30.87 4.65 -15.32
CA SER A 142 31.62 5.46 -14.37
C SER A 142 33.11 5.42 -14.68
N LYS A 143 33.72 6.60 -14.91
CA LYS A 143 35.17 6.72 -15.11
C LYS A 143 35.97 6.65 -13.79
N ARG A 144 35.29 6.83 -12.66
CA ARG A 144 35.87 6.70 -11.31
C ARG A 144 35.39 5.37 -10.72
N TRP A 145 36.14 4.83 -9.76
CA TRP A 145 35.64 3.74 -8.94
C TRP A 145 34.33 4.18 -8.28
N ALA A 146 33.30 3.37 -8.49
CA ALA A 146 31.99 3.50 -7.88
C ALA A 146 31.67 2.16 -7.24
N GLU A 147 30.98 2.18 -6.11
CA GLU A 147 30.45 0.96 -5.51
C GLU A 147 29.05 0.70 -6.08
N MET A 148 28.74 -0.57 -6.29
CA MET A 148 27.37 -1.04 -6.51
C MET A 148 26.99 -2.03 -5.45
N VAL A 149 25.71 -2.06 -5.11
CA VAL A 149 25.14 -2.99 -4.12
C VAL A 149 23.83 -3.54 -4.66
N PHE A 150 23.64 -4.85 -4.53
CA PHE A 150 22.42 -5.56 -4.88
C PHE A 150 21.96 -6.40 -3.70
N HIS A 151 20.65 -6.41 -3.49
CA HIS A 151 19.99 -7.30 -2.55
C HIS A 151 19.19 -8.34 -3.33
N PHE A 152 19.21 -9.58 -2.86
CA PHE A 152 18.36 -10.62 -3.40
C PHE A 152 17.99 -11.62 -2.31
N THR A 153 16.80 -12.20 -2.44
CA THR A 153 16.40 -13.37 -1.67
C THR A 153 16.54 -14.60 -2.56
N THR A 154 17.25 -15.62 -2.09
CA THR A 154 17.40 -16.88 -2.83
C THR A 154 16.05 -17.61 -2.93
N PRO A 155 15.67 -18.15 -4.11
CA PRO A 155 14.52 -19.05 -4.23
C PRO A 155 14.58 -20.25 -3.28
N ALA A 156 13.42 -20.81 -2.91
CA ALA A 156 13.27 -21.94 -1.99
C ALA A 156 14.05 -23.22 -2.37
N THR A 157 14.44 -23.38 -3.63
CA THR A 157 15.19 -24.55 -4.12
C THR A 157 16.69 -24.30 -4.25
N THR A 158 17.17 -23.11 -3.90
CA THR A 158 18.55 -22.67 -4.18
C THR A 158 19.57 -23.37 -3.29
N ARG A 159 20.61 -23.92 -3.90
CA ARG A 159 21.75 -24.52 -3.20
C ARG A 159 23.00 -23.67 -3.29
N LYS A 160 23.31 -23.15 -4.49
CA LYS A 160 24.49 -22.31 -4.72
C LYS A 160 24.17 -21.10 -5.59
N VAL A 161 24.98 -20.07 -5.45
CA VAL A 161 24.92 -18.88 -6.30
C VAL A 161 26.30 -18.42 -6.76
N THR A 162 26.34 -17.78 -7.91
CA THR A 162 27.43 -16.88 -8.34
C THR A 162 26.83 -15.64 -8.97
N LEU A 163 27.62 -14.58 -9.12
CA LEU A 163 27.18 -13.33 -9.74
C LEU A 163 28.04 -12.95 -10.92
N PHE A 164 27.38 -12.32 -11.89
CA PHE A 164 27.91 -11.94 -13.18
C PHE A 164 27.77 -10.44 -13.35
N HIS A 165 28.87 -9.70 -13.24
CA HIS A 165 28.94 -8.31 -13.72
C HIS A 165 29.35 -8.32 -15.19
N ALA A 166 28.36 -8.23 -16.07
CA ALA A 166 28.47 -8.41 -17.50
C ALA A 166 28.62 -7.10 -18.26
N ILE A 167 29.56 -7.07 -19.21
CA ILE A 167 29.67 -6.03 -20.23
C ILE A 167 29.03 -6.52 -21.54
N THR A 168 28.16 -5.71 -22.13
CA THR A 168 27.34 -6.05 -23.32
C THR A 168 27.52 -5.04 -24.46
N GLY A 169 28.70 -4.40 -24.55
CA GLY A 169 29.02 -3.41 -25.57
C GLY A 169 30.52 -3.13 -25.68
N VAL A 170 30.92 -2.39 -26.72
CA VAL A 170 32.33 -2.00 -26.94
C VAL A 170 32.78 -1.03 -25.85
N GLY A 171 33.78 -1.41 -25.07
CA GLY A 171 34.25 -0.68 -23.90
C GLY A 171 35.03 -1.59 -22.95
N TYR A 172 35.23 -1.13 -21.72
CA TYR A 172 35.82 -1.93 -20.65
C TYR A 172 34.97 -1.90 -19.38
N LEU A 173 35.07 -2.97 -18.60
CA LEU A 173 34.61 -3.05 -17.24
C LEU A 173 35.79 -3.49 -16.38
N GLN A 174 36.03 -2.77 -15.30
CA GLN A 174 37.01 -3.14 -14.29
C GLN A 174 36.33 -3.21 -12.92
N THR A 175 36.56 -4.30 -12.20
CA THR A 175 35.92 -4.63 -10.93
C THR A 175 36.94 -5.05 -9.87
N ASP A 176 36.58 -4.84 -8.61
CA ASP A 176 37.41 -5.11 -7.45
C ASP A 176 36.57 -5.15 -6.15
N ASN A 177 37.13 -5.70 -5.07
CA ASN A 177 36.57 -5.70 -3.71
C ASN A 177 35.09 -6.11 -3.64
N PHE A 178 34.88 -7.41 -3.79
CA PHE A 178 33.56 -8.03 -3.84
C PHE A 178 33.10 -8.47 -2.47
N ILE A 179 31.81 -8.29 -2.17
CA ILE A 179 31.16 -8.81 -0.97
C ILE A 179 29.99 -9.68 -1.41
N LEU A 180 29.88 -10.88 -0.83
CA LEU A 180 28.63 -11.63 -0.79
C LEU A 180 28.46 -12.18 0.61
N GLU A 181 27.44 -11.72 1.33
CA GLU A 181 27.19 -12.20 2.69
C GLU A 181 25.70 -12.27 2.97
N PRO A 182 25.26 -13.09 3.96
CA PRO A 182 23.90 -13.04 4.43
C PRO A 182 23.54 -11.61 4.85
N ALA A 183 22.43 -11.09 4.32
CA ALA A 183 21.94 -9.80 4.78
C ALA A 183 21.61 -9.90 6.27
N GLN A 184 22.04 -8.92 7.06
CA GLN A 184 21.58 -8.82 8.44
C GLN A 184 20.05 -8.68 8.44
N PRO A 185 19.31 -9.48 9.22
CA PRO A 185 17.88 -9.29 9.36
C PRO A 185 17.64 -7.89 9.92
N LEU A 186 16.98 -7.04 9.15
CA LEU A 186 16.53 -5.77 9.68
C LEU A 186 15.32 -6.03 10.55
N GLU A 187 15.39 -5.55 11.79
CA GLU A 187 14.22 -5.50 12.67
C GLU A 187 13.10 -4.74 11.94
N LEU A 188 11.92 -5.34 11.91
CA LEU A 188 10.73 -4.69 11.35
C LEU A 188 10.18 -3.74 12.39
N THR A 189 10.07 -2.46 12.02
CA THR A 189 9.30 -1.49 12.79
C THR A 189 8.02 -1.24 12.03
N ASP A 190 6.87 -1.44 12.68
CA ASP A 190 5.55 -1.33 12.06
C ASP A 190 5.44 -2.12 10.73
N GLY A 191 6.02 -3.33 10.73
CA GLY A 191 5.97 -4.24 9.57
C GLY A 191 6.78 -3.78 8.35
N VAL A 192 7.65 -2.77 8.49
CA VAL A 192 8.54 -2.28 7.43
C VAL A 192 10.00 -2.35 7.91
N PRO A 193 10.95 -2.87 7.10
CA PRO A 193 12.36 -2.83 7.45
C PRO A 193 12.87 -1.38 7.41
N ASN A 194 13.58 -0.95 8.45
CA ASN A 194 14.12 0.41 8.53
C ASN A 194 13.07 1.48 8.18
N ALA A 195 11.91 1.39 8.84
CA ALA A 195 10.71 2.16 8.51
C ALA A 195 10.91 3.69 8.54
N SER A 196 11.78 4.17 9.42
CA SER A 196 12.17 5.60 9.52
C SER A 196 13.31 5.99 8.57
N LEU A 197 13.85 5.03 7.81
CA LEU A 197 14.97 5.21 6.89
C LEU A 197 16.26 5.76 7.53
N GLU A 198 16.41 5.74 8.86
CA GLU A 198 17.55 6.38 9.53
C GLU A 198 18.82 5.53 9.46
N GLN A 199 18.67 4.23 9.25
CA GLN A 199 19.79 3.33 9.09
C GLN A 199 20.26 3.36 7.64
N ALA A 200 21.38 4.04 7.39
CA ALA A 200 22.11 3.85 6.14
C ALA A 200 22.65 2.42 6.08
N HIS A 201 22.65 1.83 4.88
CA HIS A 201 23.41 0.62 4.66
C HIS A 201 24.91 0.98 4.67
N GLU A 202 25.71 0.19 5.39
CA GLU A 202 27.13 0.47 5.63
C GLU A 202 27.88 0.68 4.31
N GLY A 203 28.70 1.73 4.23
CA GLY A 203 29.45 2.08 3.02
C GLY A 203 28.66 2.83 1.93
N THR A 204 27.32 2.90 1.99
CA THR A 204 26.49 3.39 0.87
C THR A 204 25.70 4.68 1.16
N ASP A 205 25.21 5.31 0.08
CA ASP A 205 24.17 6.35 0.10
C ASP A 205 22.76 5.75 -0.16
N ALA A 206 22.43 4.64 0.49
CA ALA A 206 21.10 4.00 0.45
C ALA A 206 20.60 3.61 1.86
N PRO A 207 19.28 3.56 2.10
CA PRO A 207 18.74 3.03 3.34
C PRO A 207 18.88 1.50 3.37
N ALA A 208 19.25 0.94 4.51
CA ALA A 208 19.31 -0.50 4.69
C ALA A 208 17.92 -1.13 4.49
N GLY A 209 17.83 -2.21 3.69
CA GLY A 209 16.58 -2.94 3.43
C GLY A 209 15.71 -2.37 2.31
N TRP A 210 16.20 -1.33 1.63
CA TRP A 210 15.47 -0.63 0.59
C TRP A 210 16.23 -0.67 -0.73
N GLN A 211 15.46 -0.72 -1.83
CA GLN A 211 15.92 -0.84 -3.19
C GLN A 211 15.20 0.19 -4.05
N THR A 212 15.76 0.51 -5.21
CA THR A 212 15.13 1.38 -6.20
C THR A 212 14.63 0.55 -7.38
N GLY A 213 13.46 0.88 -7.91
CA GLY A 213 12.84 0.17 -9.03
C GLY A 213 12.27 1.12 -10.06
N ASN A 214 12.38 0.74 -11.33
CA ASN A 214 11.87 1.49 -12.47
C ASN A 214 11.53 0.51 -13.60
N TRP A 215 10.38 0.69 -14.24
CA TRP A 215 10.09 0.08 -15.53
C TRP A 215 9.56 1.13 -16.50
N GLY A 216 9.57 0.82 -17.80
CA GLY A 216 9.15 1.73 -18.86
C GLY A 216 10.25 2.71 -19.29
N LYS A 217 9.86 3.77 -20.00
CA LYS A 217 10.71 4.78 -20.61
C LYS A 217 10.55 6.09 -19.87
N ASN A 218 11.37 6.26 -18.85
CA ASN A 218 11.47 7.47 -18.06
C ASN A 218 12.92 7.70 -17.58
N SER A 219 13.21 8.91 -17.07
CA SER A 219 14.52 9.27 -16.53
C SER A 219 14.48 9.48 -15.02
N ALA A 220 14.21 8.40 -14.29
CA ALA A 220 14.18 8.41 -12.84
C ALA A 220 15.57 8.65 -12.22
N VAL A 221 15.60 9.43 -11.16
CA VAL A 221 16.73 9.65 -10.28
C VAL A 221 16.28 9.37 -8.85
N PHE A 222 17.08 8.57 -8.14
CA PHE A 222 16.82 8.19 -6.75
C PHE A 222 17.86 8.86 -5.85
N THR A 223 17.45 9.33 -4.68
CA THR A 223 18.35 9.99 -3.74
C THR A 223 17.94 9.69 -2.31
N TYR A 224 18.90 9.24 -1.49
CA TYR A 224 18.75 9.12 -0.05
C TYR A 224 19.16 10.44 0.61
N LEU A 225 18.17 11.20 1.06
CA LEU A 225 18.33 12.56 1.53
C LEU A 225 18.90 12.61 2.96
N LYS A 226 19.49 13.76 3.32
CA LYS A 226 19.97 14.11 4.67
C LYS A 226 18.97 15.03 5.40
N SER A 227 17.69 14.79 5.14
CA SER A 227 16.55 15.50 5.71
C SER A 227 15.37 14.53 5.75
N GLY A 228 14.59 14.54 6.83
CA GLY A 228 13.41 13.69 7.00
C GLY A 228 12.16 14.43 7.47
N HIS A 229 11.06 13.71 7.60
CA HIS A 229 9.86 14.16 8.31
C HIS A 229 10.12 14.08 9.80
N THR A 230 10.41 12.88 10.29
CA THR A 230 11.14 12.70 11.54
C THR A 230 12.61 12.41 11.24
N GLY A 231 13.49 12.49 12.24
CA GLY A 231 14.90 12.16 12.05
C GLY A 231 15.65 13.07 11.06
N ARG A 232 16.57 12.47 10.30
CA ARG A 232 17.54 13.15 9.43
C ARG A 232 17.63 12.52 8.05
N ARG A 233 16.81 11.54 7.71
CA ARG A 233 16.89 10.79 6.46
C ARG A 233 15.52 10.66 5.83
N SER A 234 15.51 10.52 4.51
CA SER A 234 14.31 10.19 3.74
C SER A 234 14.73 9.71 2.36
N VAL A 235 13.80 9.15 1.58
CA VAL A 235 14.06 8.81 0.17
C VAL A 235 13.37 9.79 -0.77
N LYS A 236 14.02 10.05 -1.90
CA LYS A 236 13.47 10.85 -3.01
C LYS A 236 13.51 10.06 -4.31
N THR A 237 12.41 10.14 -5.04
CA THR A 237 12.29 9.75 -6.45
C THR A 237 11.99 10.99 -7.27
N GLU A 238 12.70 11.21 -8.37
CA GLU A 238 12.49 12.31 -9.31
C GLU A 238 12.48 11.80 -10.74
N ILE A 239 11.45 12.14 -11.53
CA ILE A 239 11.39 11.83 -12.97
C ILE A 239 11.53 13.13 -13.74
N LYS A 240 12.55 13.22 -14.62
CA LYS A 240 12.82 14.43 -15.43
C LYS A 240 12.18 14.39 -16.82
N ALA A 241 12.00 13.21 -17.37
CA ALA A 241 11.33 12.94 -18.64
C ALA A 241 10.55 11.63 -18.52
N TYR A 242 9.34 11.60 -19.09
CA TYR A 242 8.40 10.49 -18.93
C TYR A 242 7.68 10.20 -20.25
N SER A 243 7.57 8.92 -20.61
CA SER A 243 6.69 8.44 -21.68
C SER A 243 5.74 7.37 -21.16
N ASP A 244 6.26 6.40 -20.41
CA ASP A 244 5.48 5.39 -19.69
C ASP A 244 6.26 4.87 -18.46
N GLY A 245 5.60 4.04 -17.67
CA GLY A 245 6.20 3.31 -16.56
C GLY A 245 6.04 3.92 -15.18
N ASP A 246 6.91 3.54 -14.24
CA ASP A 246 6.96 4.10 -12.90
C ASP A 246 8.40 4.18 -12.36
N ALA A 247 8.56 4.88 -11.24
CA ALA A 247 9.78 4.87 -10.45
C ALA A 247 9.45 4.88 -8.95
N LYS A 248 10.22 4.11 -8.16
CA LYS A 248 9.94 3.90 -6.74
C LYS A 248 11.17 3.49 -5.92
N TRP A 249 11.10 3.77 -4.64
CA TRP A 249 11.82 3.02 -3.61
C TRP A 249 10.90 1.92 -3.07
N TYR A 250 11.46 0.76 -2.75
CA TYR A 250 10.69 -0.38 -2.23
C TYR A 250 11.54 -1.25 -1.32
N PHE A 251 10.88 -2.08 -0.53
CA PHE A 251 11.49 -3.11 0.30
C PHE A 251 10.94 -4.49 -0.09
N ASP A 252 11.66 -5.55 0.27
CA ASP A 252 11.26 -6.92 -0.04
C ASP A 252 9.89 -7.26 0.58
N PRO A 253 9.07 -8.12 -0.05
CA PRO A 253 7.75 -8.48 0.46
C PRO A 253 7.80 -9.09 1.87
N GLN A 254 6.99 -8.54 2.75
CA GLN A 254 6.84 -8.97 4.14
C GLN A 254 5.73 -10.02 4.26
N THR A 255 5.81 -10.90 5.26
CA THR A 255 4.77 -11.91 5.49
C THR A 255 3.42 -11.26 5.80
N VAL A 256 2.37 -11.73 5.14
CA VAL A 256 0.99 -11.27 5.34
C VAL A 256 0.01 -12.42 5.39
N VAL A 257 -1.21 -12.16 5.88
CA VAL A 257 -2.32 -13.11 5.86
C VAL A 257 -3.33 -12.71 4.79
N GLY A 258 -3.52 -13.56 3.79
CA GLY A 258 -4.54 -13.39 2.76
C GLY A 258 -5.96 -13.26 3.35
N GLY A 259 -6.75 -12.32 2.84
CA GLY A 259 -8.10 -12.03 3.34
C GLY A 259 -8.15 -11.22 4.64
N GLN A 260 -7.01 -10.79 5.19
CA GLN A 260 -6.96 -9.89 6.33
C GLN A 260 -6.80 -8.42 5.88
N ASN A 261 -7.39 -7.50 6.65
CA ASN A 261 -7.18 -6.07 6.44
C ASN A 261 -5.80 -5.64 6.96
N TYR A 262 -5.11 -4.84 6.16
CA TYR A 262 -3.86 -4.17 6.50
C TYR A 262 -4.01 -2.67 6.31
N ARG A 263 -3.17 -1.91 7.01
CA ARG A 263 -3.05 -0.47 6.83
C ARG A 263 -1.63 -0.13 6.42
N PHE A 264 -1.53 0.65 5.36
CA PHE A 264 -0.31 1.32 4.96
C PHE A 264 -0.36 2.78 5.35
N SER A 265 0.77 3.34 5.77
CA SER A 265 0.97 4.77 5.78
C SER A 265 2.43 5.13 5.55
N ASP A 266 2.64 6.31 4.99
CA ASP A 266 3.91 7.01 4.99
C ASP A 266 3.67 8.51 5.14
N TRP A 267 4.74 9.24 5.44
CA TRP A 267 4.76 10.68 5.29
C TRP A 267 5.40 11.01 3.95
N TYR A 268 4.81 11.95 3.21
CA TYR A 268 5.30 12.29 1.88
C TYR A 268 5.21 13.79 1.57
N ARG A 269 5.98 14.19 0.55
CA ARG A 269 5.88 15.45 -0.19
C ARG A 269 5.94 15.16 -1.68
N SER A 270 5.05 15.78 -2.44
CA SER A 270 5.01 15.64 -3.89
C SER A 270 4.47 16.90 -4.55
N ASN A 271 4.98 17.22 -5.74
CA ASN A 271 4.44 18.28 -6.59
C ASN A 271 3.42 17.78 -7.63
N VAL A 272 3.17 16.47 -7.68
CA VAL A 272 2.22 15.81 -8.59
C VAL A 272 1.38 14.79 -7.83
N VAL A 273 0.28 14.33 -8.43
CA VAL A 273 -0.48 13.19 -7.89
C VAL A 273 0.42 11.96 -8.00
N THR A 274 0.56 11.22 -6.90
CA THR A 274 1.33 9.96 -6.85
C THR A 274 0.38 8.78 -6.70
N GLN A 275 0.84 7.60 -7.14
CA GLN A 275 0.07 6.37 -7.03
C GLN A 275 0.60 5.53 -5.89
N VAL A 276 -0.27 4.73 -5.29
CA VAL A 276 0.12 3.72 -4.30
C VAL A 276 -0.41 2.38 -4.75
N ALA A 277 0.42 1.35 -4.68
CA ALA A 277 0.05 0.00 -5.11
C ALA A 277 0.57 -1.05 -4.14
N LEU A 278 -0.23 -2.09 -3.92
CA LEU A 278 0.16 -3.33 -3.27
C LEU A 278 0.68 -4.31 -4.31
N MET A 279 1.79 -4.96 -4.01
CA MET A 279 2.25 -6.17 -4.69
C MET A 279 2.11 -7.34 -3.72
N ALA A 280 1.25 -8.30 -4.03
CA ALA A 280 0.99 -9.49 -3.23
C ALA A 280 1.53 -10.74 -3.93
N VAL A 281 2.29 -11.56 -3.21
CA VAL A 281 2.78 -12.87 -3.66
C VAL A 281 1.87 -13.94 -3.09
N LEU A 282 1.27 -14.75 -3.97
CA LEU A 282 0.38 -15.84 -3.61
C LEU A 282 1.14 -17.10 -3.19
N GLU A 283 0.45 -18.05 -2.57
CA GLU A 283 1.00 -19.36 -2.17
C GLU A 283 1.66 -20.12 -3.33
N ASP A 284 1.18 -19.95 -4.56
CA ASP A 284 1.74 -20.58 -5.76
C ASP A 284 2.96 -19.82 -6.35
N GLY A 285 3.40 -18.75 -5.70
CA GLY A 285 4.51 -17.90 -6.11
C GLY A 285 4.15 -16.84 -7.17
N THR A 286 2.91 -16.82 -7.66
CA THR A 286 2.47 -15.77 -8.59
C THR A 286 2.31 -14.42 -7.87
N THR A 287 2.42 -13.33 -8.62
CA THR A 287 2.30 -11.96 -8.07
C THR A 287 1.04 -11.28 -8.60
N GLN A 288 0.27 -10.68 -7.71
CA GLN A 288 -0.88 -9.83 -8.01
C GLN A 288 -0.59 -8.38 -7.59
N TYR A 289 -1.15 -7.43 -8.34
CA TYR A 289 -1.02 -6.00 -8.07
C TYR A 289 -2.40 -5.40 -7.82
N LEU A 290 -2.52 -4.58 -6.78
CA LEU A 290 -3.73 -3.84 -6.47
C LEU A 290 -3.41 -2.35 -6.35
N GLY A 291 -4.00 -1.54 -7.24
CA GLY A 291 -3.95 -0.09 -7.16
C GLY A 291 -4.77 0.41 -5.97
N LEU A 292 -4.18 1.28 -5.16
CA LEU A 292 -4.83 1.95 -4.04
C LEU A 292 -5.15 3.41 -4.43
N ALA A 293 -5.92 4.10 -3.58
CA ALA A 293 -6.27 5.50 -3.82
C ALA A 293 -5.00 6.36 -4.00
N PRO A 294 -4.95 7.25 -5.01
CA PRO A 294 -3.77 8.07 -5.24
C PRO A 294 -3.56 9.08 -4.09
N ALA A 295 -2.32 9.52 -3.92
CA ALA A 295 -1.99 10.56 -2.96
C ALA A 295 -1.93 11.94 -3.67
N GLU A 296 -2.68 12.90 -3.14
CA GLU A 296 -2.73 14.26 -3.68
C GLU A 296 -1.40 15.01 -3.47
N PRO A 297 -1.01 15.94 -4.35
CA PRO A 297 0.21 16.72 -4.18
C PRO A 297 0.21 17.47 -2.83
N SER A 298 1.37 17.54 -2.19
CA SER A 298 1.60 18.34 -0.98
C SER A 298 3.05 18.82 -0.94
N ARG A 299 3.23 20.14 -0.76
CA ARG A 299 4.57 20.73 -0.57
C ARG A 299 5.08 20.59 0.86
N ASP A 300 4.15 20.53 1.81
CA ASP A 300 4.41 20.22 3.22
C ASP A 300 4.33 18.70 3.45
N TRP A 301 4.96 18.22 4.51
CA TRP A 301 4.82 16.82 4.91
C TRP A 301 3.35 16.51 5.18
N ARG A 302 2.83 15.53 4.46
CA ARG A 302 1.47 15.03 4.61
C ARG A 302 1.54 13.53 4.81
N ARG A 303 0.73 13.02 5.74
CA ARG A 303 0.58 11.58 5.91
C ARG A 303 -0.37 11.04 4.85
N TYR A 304 0.07 10.04 4.09
CA TYR A 304 -0.82 9.17 3.36
C TYR A 304 -1.18 7.99 4.25
N SER A 305 -2.44 7.58 4.30
CA SER A 305 -2.82 6.33 4.96
C SER A 305 -4.02 5.72 4.25
N THR A 306 -3.97 4.40 4.07
CA THR A 306 -5.04 3.64 3.44
C THR A 306 -5.15 2.27 4.10
N LYS A 307 -6.39 1.82 4.26
CA LYS A 307 -6.74 0.48 4.74
C LYS A 307 -7.26 -0.30 3.55
N PHE A 308 -6.79 -1.53 3.38
CA PHE A 308 -7.14 -2.40 2.26
C PHE A 308 -7.11 -3.86 2.69
N LEU A 309 -7.81 -4.69 1.93
CA LEU A 309 -7.82 -6.13 2.10
C LEU A 309 -6.64 -6.73 1.34
N ILE A 310 -5.86 -7.59 1.99
CA ILE A 310 -4.88 -8.42 1.29
C ILE A 310 -5.64 -9.46 0.45
N PRO A 311 -5.32 -9.64 -0.85
CA PRO A 311 -5.94 -10.67 -1.68
C PRO A 311 -5.94 -12.05 -1.01
N ALA A 312 -7.02 -12.81 -1.17
CA ALA A 312 -7.10 -14.17 -0.63
C ALA A 312 -5.97 -15.04 -1.22
N GLY A 313 -5.34 -15.88 -0.38
CA GLY A 313 -4.22 -16.73 -0.77
C GLY A 313 -2.86 -16.03 -0.89
N ALA A 314 -2.76 -14.73 -0.58
CA ALA A 314 -1.46 -14.06 -0.48
C ALA A 314 -0.74 -14.42 0.82
N VAL A 315 0.57 -14.67 0.72
CA VAL A 315 1.46 -15.01 1.85
C VAL A 315 2.55 -13.99 2.11
N ARG A 316 2.91 -13.19 1.09
CA ARG A 316 3.85 -12.07 1.23
C ARG A 316 3.32 -10.86 0.47
N ALA A 317 3.64 -9.65 0.93
CA ALA A 317 3.32 -8.44 0.19
C ALA A 317 4.30 -7.30 0.43
N SER A 318 4.45 -6.43 -0.55
CA SER A 318 5.15 -5.15 -0.45
C SER A 318 4.22 -4.03 -0.93
N ILE A 319 4.46 -2.80 -0.49
CA ILE A 319 3.74 -1.62 -0.97
C ILE A 319 4.69 -0.63 -1.62
N PHE A 320 4.21 -0.05 -2.72
CA PHE A 320 4.91 0.93 -3.49
C PHE A 320 4.16 2.26 -3.47
N HIS A 321 4.81 3.31 -2.99
CA HIS A 321 4.40 4.69 -3.25
C HIS A 321 5.22 5.20 -4.43
N VAL A 322 4.58 5.35 -5.59
CA VAL A 322 5.26 5.45 -6.89
C VAL A 322 5.02 6.79 -7.56
N LEU A 323 6.02 7.18 -8.35
CA LEU A 323 5.95 8.33 -9.24
C LEU A 323 5.79 7.84 -10.69
N GLY A 324 4.69 8.23 -11.33
CA GLY A 324 4.35 7.86 -12.72
C GLY A 324 4.20 9.07 -13.65
N SER A 325 4.89 10.18 -13.36
CA SER A 325 4.89 11.39 -14.17
C SER A 325 6.10 12.27 -13.86
N VAL A 326 6.35 13.30 -14.68
CA VAL A 326 7.43 14.27 -14.44
C VAL A 326 7.15 15.04 -13.15
N GLY A 327 8.04 14.92 -12.17
CA GLY A 327 7.87 15.48 -10.83
C GLY A 327 8.81 14.87 -9.82
N TYR A 328 8.50 15.02 -8.54
CA TYR A 328 9.19 14.35 -7.44
C TYR A 328 8.22 13.78 -6.40
N LEU A 329 8.67 12.73 -5.73
CA LEU A 329 8.10 12.18 -4.51
C LEU A 329 9.24 12.08 -3.49
N ILE A 330 9.06 12.68 -2.32
CA ILE A 330 9.90 12.47 -1.14
C ILE A 330 9.03 11.75 -0.11
N ALA A 331 9.53 10.66 0.47
CA ALA A 331 8.77 9.87 1.43
C ALA A 331 9.64 9.38 2.60
N ASP A 332 8.99 9.15 3.72
CA ASP A 332 9.60 8.84 5.02
C ASP A 332 8.56 8.20 5.99
N ASP A 333 9.02 7.67 7.12
CA ASP A 333 8.19 7.17 8.23
C ASP A 333 7.08 6.19 7.79
N TYR A 334 7.50 5.05 7.25
CA TYR A 334 6.61 4.03 6.71
C TYR A 334 5.98 3.15 7.79
N SER A 335 4.80 2.58 7.49
CA SER A 335 4.14 1.57 8.31
C SER A 335 3.31 0.68 7.40
N PHE A 336 3.37 -0.63 7.61
CA PHE A 336 2.60 -1.65 6.91
C PHE A 336 2.23 -2.77 7.88
N VAL A 337 1.09 -2.62 8.55
CA VAL A 337 0.69 -3.50 9.66
C VAL A 337 -0.70 -4.09 9.46
N PRO A 338 -0.99 -5.24 10.09
CA PRO A 338 -2.36 -5.73 10.21
C PRO A 338 -3.25 -4.65 10.84
N SER A 339 -4.42 -4.41 10.23
CA SER A 339 -5.41 -3.46 10.71
C SER A 339 -6.76 -4.17 10.75
N PRO A 340 -6.95 -5.11 11.70
CA PRO A 340 -8.23 -5.80 11.85
C PRO A 340 -9.35 -4.77 12.06
N THR A 341 -10.52 -5.05 11.51
CA THR A 341 -11.68 -4.18 11.68
C THR A 341 -12.09 -4.14 13.14
N VAL A 342 -12.11 -2.94 13.70
CA VAL A 342 -12.66 -2.66 15.02
C VAL A 342 -14.06 -2.12 14.80
N GLY A 343 -15.05 -2.98 15.04
CA GLY A 343 -16.45 -2.60 14.97
C GLY A 343 -16.89 -1.66 16.09
N PHE A 344 -18.10 -1.13 15.94
CA PHE A 344 -18.83 -0.46 17.00
C PHE A 344 -19.40 -1.49 18.01
N ASN A 345 -20.10 -1.00 19.02
CA ASN A 345 -20.73 -1.86 20.03
C ASN A 345 -21.72 -2.88 19.41
N ARG A 346 -22.36 -2.53 18.29
CA ARG A 346 -23.31 -3.36 17.54
C ARG A 346 -23.34 -2.96 16.06
N PRO A 347 -23.80 -3.82 15.14
CA PRO A 347 -23.97 -3.46 13.73
C PRO A 347 -25.14 -2.49 13.53
N LEU A 348 -24.94 -1.52 12.65
CA LEU A 348 -25.96 -0.53 12.26
C LEU A 348 -26.15 -0.56 10.75
N VAL A 349 -27.38 -0.37 10.29
CA VAL A 349 -27.71 -0.20 8.88
C VAL A 349 -28.49 1.10 8.69
N SER A 350 -28.08 1.93 7.73
CA SER A 350 -28.84 3.11 7.32
C SER A 350 -29.24 2.98 5.86
N LEU A 351 -30.49 3.33 5.57
CA LEU A 351 -31.02 3.45 4.22
C LEU A 351 -31.02 4.93 3.87
N THR A 352 -30.39 5.30 2.76
CA THR A 352 -30.34 6.69 2.31
C THR A 352 -30.91 6.83 0.91
N PHE A 353 -31.74 7.85 0.68
CA PHE A 353 -32.30 8.18 -0.62
C PHE A 353 -31.82 9.55 -1.06
N ASP A 354 -31.18 9.64 -2.21
CA ASP A 354 -30.64 10.88 -2.76
C ASP A 354 -31.65 11.59 -3.70
N ASP A 355 -31.36 12.86 -3.99
CA ASP A 355 -32.07 13.79 -4.89
C ASP A 355 -33.48 14.25 -4.49
N GLY A 356 -34.24 13.43 -3.75
CA GLY A 356 -35.60 13.76 -3.35
C GLY A 356 -36.66 13.41 -4.41
N TRP A 357 -36.49 12.26 -5.06
CA TRP A 357 -37.45 11.69 -6.00
C TRP A 357 -38.81 11.39 -5.36
N LYS A 358 -39.89 11.70 -6.08
CA LYS A 358 -41.26 11.45 -5.63
C LYS A 358 -41.58 9.97 -5.48
N SER A 359 -40.91 9.12 -6.25
CA SER A 359 -41.01 7.66 -6.15
C SER A 359 -40.64 7.14 -4.74
N VAL A 360 -39.74 7.81 -4.02
CA VAL A 360 -39.43 7.48 -2.61
C VAL A 360 -40.66 7.69 -1.72
N ARG A 361 -41.34 8.82 -1.85
CA ARG A 361 -42.58 9.09 -1.11
C ARG A 361 -43.71 8.13 -1.48
N GLU A 362 -43.86 7.82 -2.76
CA GLU A 362 -45.02 7.06 -3.25
C GLU A 362 -44.84 5.54 -3.13
N GLN A 363 -43.64 5.04 -3.37
CA GLN A 363 -43.36 3.60 -3.47
C GLN A 363 -42.50 3.10 -2.30
N ALA A 364 -41.47 3.82 -1.88
CA ALA A 364 -40.56 3.36 -0.83
C ALA A 364 -41.17 3.49 0.58
N LEU A 365 -41.73 4.66 0.91
CA LEU A 365 -42.26 4.96 2.25
C LEU A 365 -43.26 3.91 2.77
N PRO A 366 -44.27 3.45 1.98
CA PRO A 366 -45.18 2.41 2.46
C PRO A 366 -44.48 1.10 2.82
N ILE A 367 -43.42 0.73 2.10
CA ILE A 367 -42.63 -0.48 2.37
C ILE A 367 -41.80 -0.26 3.64
N LEU A 368 -41.07 0.86 3.73
CA LEU A 368 -40.26 1.21 4.90
C LEU A 368 -41.08 1.20 6.20
N GLN A 369 -42.33 1.69 6.16
CA GLN A 369 -43.25 1.66 7.30
C GLN A 369 -43.63 0.23 7.75
N ARG A 370 -43.85 -0.71 6.82
CA ARG A 370 -44.12 -2.12 7.15
C ARG A 370 -42.95 -2.76 7.91
N TYR A 371 -41.72 -2.36 7.57
CA TYR A 371 -40.50 -2.86 8.21
C TYR A 371 -40.05 -2.02 9.42
N LYS A 372 -40.75 -0.92 9.75
CA LYS A 372 -40.33 0.05 10.77
C LYS A 372 -38.90 0.54 10.54
N ALA A 373 -38.55 0.75 9.27
CA ALA A 373 -37.22 1.10 8.81
C ALA A 373 -37.13 2.62 8.59
N PRO A 374 -36.58 3.41 9.56
CA PRO A 374 -36.35 4.82 9.31
C PRO A 374 -35.21 5.00 8.29
N ALA A 375 -35.34 5.99 7.41
CA ALA A 375 -34.37 6.31 6.38
C ALA A 375 -33.89 7.78 6.48
N THR A 376 -32.86 8.11 5.73
CA THR A 376 -32.37 9.49 5.56
C THR A 376 -32.53 9.93 4.11
N ASP A 377 -33.31 10.97 3.87
CA ASP A 377 -33.56 11.56 2.56
C ASP A 377 -32.67 12.79 2.35
N TYR A 378 -31.69 12.69 1.45
CA TYR A 378 -30.79 13.78 1.07
C TYR A 378 -31.39 14.58 -0.08
N ILE A 379 -31.89 15.79 0.23
CA ILE A 379 -32.75 16.54 -0.68
C ILE A 379 -31.94 17.52 -1.55
N LEU A 380 -32.11 17.42 -2.88
CA LEU A 380 -31.64 18.41 -3.84
C LEU A 380 -32.60 19.61 -3.85
N THR A 381 -32.27 20.66 -3.10
CA THR A 381 -33.26 21.69 -2.75
C THR A 381 -33.75 22.51 -3.95
N GLY A 382 -32.98 22.58 -5.03
CA GLY A 382 -33.37 23.29 -6.25
C GLY A 382 -34.45 22.59 -7.08
N MET A 383 -34.72 21.30 -6.80
CA MET A 383 -35.75 20.53 -7.50
C MET A 383 -37.06 20.41 -6.72
N VAL A 384 -37.08 20.80 -5.44
CA VAL A 384 -38.26 20.65 -4.57
C VAL A 384 -39.46 21.40 -5.13
N GLY A 385 -40.49 20.64 -5.55
CA GLY A 385 -41.71 21.17 -6.17
C GLY A 385 -41.53 21.81 -7.54
N LEU A 386 -40.37 21.65 -8.19
CA LEU A 386 -40.11 22.20 -9.52
C LEU A 386 -40.70 21.33 -10.63
N TYR A 387 -40.61 20.01 -10.48
CA TYR A 387 -41.09 19.01 -11.44
C TYR A 387 -41.90 17.93 -10.71
N PRO A 388 -42.90 17.30 -11.37
CA PRO A 388 -43.76 16.31 -10.74
C PRO A 388 -43.02 15.04 -10.29
N GLU A 389 -41.86 14.73 -10.87
CA GLU A 389 -41.01 13.59 -10.53
C GLU A 389 -40.24 13.82 -9.21
N TYR A 390 -40.13 15.06 -8.74
CA TYR A 390 -39.48 15.42 -7.49
C TYR A 390 -40.50 15.74 -6.41
N MET A 391 -40.13 15.48 -5.16
CA MET A 391 -40.96 15.78 -4.00
C MET A 391 -41.20 17.28 -3.84
N ASN A 392 -42.41 17.64 -3.42
CA ASN A 392 -42.70 18.99 -2.93
C ASN A 392 -42.59 19.06 -1.39
N LEU A 393 -42.81 20.25 -0.81
CA LEU A 393 -42.70 20.44 0.64
C LEU A 393 -43.68 19.58 1.46
N ALA A 394 -44.87 19.26 0.93
CA ALA A 394 -45.83 18.40 1.62
C ALA A 394 -45.36 16.95 1.64
N ASP A 395 -44.76 16.47 0.53
CA ASP A 395 -44.15 15.14 0.47
C ASP A 395 -43.02 14.99 1.50
N LEU A 396 -42.14 16.00 1.60
CA LEU A 396 -41.06 16.02 2.59
C LEU A 396 -41.58 16.05 4.04
N ARG A 397 -42.69 16.77 4.31
CA ARG A 397 -43.34 16.75 5.64
C ARG A 397 -43.87 15.36 5.97
N HIS A 398 -44.49 14.67 5.01
CA HIS A 398 -44.95 13.30 5.23
C HIS A 398 -43.81 12.34 5.57
N LEU A 399 -42.64 12.46 4.94
CA LEU A 399 -41.47 11.66 5.29
C LEU A 399 -40.97 11.98 6.71
N ALA A 400 -40.87 13.27 7.06
CA ALA A 400 -40.44 13.69 8.39
C ALA A 400 -41.42 13.21 9.49
N GLU A 401 -42.73 13.31 9.27
CA GLU A 401 -43.77 12.83 10.19
C GLU A 401 -43.75 11.29 10.33
N ALA A 402 -43.33 10.58 9.29
CA ALA A 402 -43.10 9.13 9.34
C ALA A 402 -41.79 8.73 10.05
N GLY A 403 -41.02 9.69 10.56
CA GLY A 403 -39.78 9.47 11.30
C GLY A 403 -38.53 9.32 10.44
N HIS A 404 -38.60 9.68 9.15
CA HIS A 404 -37.41 9.78 8.31
C HIS A 404 -36.66 11.08 8.59
N GLN A 405 -35.35 11.03 8.40
CA GLN A 405 -34.48 12.19 8.51
C GLN A 405 -34.44 12.95 7.18
N ILE A 406 -34.69 14.25 7.23
CA ILE A 406 -34.42 15.14 6.09
C ILE A 406 -33.00 15.71 6.20
N ALA A 407 -32.20 15.54 5.14
CA ALA A 407 -30.81 15.98 5.04
C ALA A 407 -30.54 16.70 3.71
N SER A 408 -29.34 17.27 3.54
CA SER A 408 -29.05 18.16 2.41
C SER A 408 -28.21 17.52 1.31
N HIS A 409 -28.62 17.70 0.04
CA HIS A 409 -27.91 17.27 -1.16
C HIS A 409 -27.63 18.41 -2.15
N SER A 410 -27.12 19.53 -1.64
CA SER A 410 -26.85 20.77 -2.41
C SER A 410 -28.11 21.45 -2.98
N VAL A 411 -27.90 22.54 -3.73
CA VAL A 411 -28.99 23.27 -4.38
C VAL A 411 -29.18 22.79 -5.81
N LYS A 412 -28.08 22.65 -6.57
CA LYS A 412 -28.10 22.40 -8.02
C LYS A 412 -27.41 21.12 -8.45
N HIS A 413 -26.91 20.32 -7.50
CA HIS A 413 -26.16 19.10 -7.78
C HIS A 413 -24.88 19.38 -8.62
N SER A 414 -24.21 20.51 -8.37
CA SER A 414 -22.98 20.87 -9.10
C SER A 414 -21.77 20.08 -8.58
N ASP A 415 -20.86 19.70 -9.49
CA ASP A 415 -19.55 19.15 -9.10
C ASP A 415 -18.74 20.21 -8.35
N LEU A 416 -18.68 20.04 -7.02
CA LEU A 416 -18.04 21.01 -6.12
C LEU A 416 -16.52 21.01 -6.28
N THR A 417 -15.93 19.93 -6.79
CA THR A 417 -14.47 19.81 -6.94
C THR A 417 -13.94 20.69 -8.08
N LYS A 418 -14.78 20.97 -9.07
CA LYS A 418 -14.49 21.83 -10.22
C LYS A 418 -15.06 23.25 -10.07
N SER A 419 -15.72 23.52 -8.95
CA SER A 419 -16.43 24.77 -8.71
C SER A 419 -15.55 25.83 -8.04
N ARG A 420 -15.78 27.11 -8.36
CA ARG A 420 -15.15 28.23 -7.64
C ARG A 420 -15.62 28.26 -6.19
N SER A 421 -14.77 28.64 -5.24
CA SER A 421 -15.07 28.61 -3.79
C SER A 421 -16.35 29.36 -3.39
N ARG A 422 -16.69 30.46 -4.09
CA ARG A 422 -17.95 31.19 -3.84
C ARG A 422 -19.19 30.38 -4.26
N ALA A 423 -19.10 29.59 -5.34
CA ALA A 423 -20.19 28.72 -5.77
C ALA A 423 -20.37 27.56 -4.78
N VAL A 424 -19.27 26.91 -4.37
CA VAL A 424 -19.29 25.86 -3.34
C VAL A 424 -19.99 26.35 -2.06
N ARG A 425 -19.58 27.51 -1.53
CA ARG A 425 -20.22 28.08 -0.33
C ARG A 425 -21.70 28.43 -0.50
N ARG A 426 -22.20 28.63 -1.73
CA ARG A 426 -23.64 28.85 -1.96
C ARG A 426 -24.40 27.52 -1.96
N GLU A 427 -23.91 26.54 -2.72
CA GLU A 427 -24.48 25.19 -2.76
C GLU A 427 -24.64 24.60 -1.35
N VAL A 428 -23.60 24.73 -0.51
CA VAL A 428 -23.58 24.18 0.85
C VAL A 428 -24.49 24.97 1.81
N ARG A 429 -24.45 26.30 1.80
CA ARG A 429 -25.21 27.14 2.77
C ARG A 429 -26.68 27.30 2.40
N ASP A 430 -26.97 27.52 1.13
CA ASP A 430 -28.29 27.96 0.71
C ASP A 430 -29.29 26.78 0.71
N SER A 431 -28.80 25.54 0.52
CA SER A 431 -29.56 24.30 0.71
C SER A 431 -30.00 24.10 2.17
N LYS A 432 -29.08 24.21 3.13
CA LYS A 432 -29.40 24.22 4.58
C LYS A 432 -30.46 25.26 4.90
N LYS A 433 -30.22 26.51 4.49
CA LYS A 433 -31.12 27.63 4.74
C LYS A 433 -32.51 27.37 4.17
N PHE A 434 -32.61 26.78 2.98
CA PHE A 434 -33.89 26.44 2.37
C PHE A 434 -34.65 25.42 3.22
N LEU A 435 -34.02 24.31 3.59
CA LEU A 435 -34.65 23.25 4.36
C LEU A 435 -35.06 23.73 5.76
N GLU A 436 -34.20 24.44 6.47
CA GLU A 436 -34.48 24.97 7.81
C GLU A 436 -35.60 26.03 7.78
N LYS A 437 -35.60 26.93 6.78
CA LYS A 437 -36.67 27.92 6.60
C LYS A 437 -38.04 27.25 6.39
N ASN A 438 -38.07 26.06 5.81
CA ASN A 438 -39.30 25.31 5.54
C ASN A 438 -39.70 24.34 6.68
N GLY A 439 -39.00 24.36 7.81
CA GLY A 439 -39.40 23.66 9.04
C GLY A 439 -38.76 22.28 9.27
N PHE A 440 -37.75 21.90 8.48
CA PHE A 440 -37.07 20.61 8.61
C PHE A 440 -35.82 20.65 9.52
N GLY A 441 -35.58 21.77 10.19
CA GLY A 441 -34.38 21.98 11.01
C GLY A 441 -34.40 21.23 12.36
N PRO A 442 -33.22 20.95 12.93
CA PRO A 442 -31.89 21.32 12.43
C PRO A 442 -31.38 20.39 11.32
N ILE A 443 -30.80 20.94 10.25
CA ILE A 443 -30.21 20.13 9.16
C ILE A 443 -28.72 19.92 9.44
N LEU A 444 -28.37 18.71 9.88
CA LEU A 444 -27.02 18.42 10.37
C LEU A 444 -26.12 17.72 9.36
N ASP A 445 -26.70 16.93 8.45
CA ASP A 445 -25.93 15.97 7.64
C ASP A 445 -26.01 16.32 6.15
N TRP A 446 -24.91 16.03 5.45
CA TRP A 446 -24.71 16.42 4.05
C TRP A 446 -24.28 15.24 3.19
N ALA A 447 -24.76 15.25 1.96
CA ALA A 447 -24.38 14.37 0.89
C ALA A 447 -23.73 15.16 -0.25
N SER A 448 -22.51 14.80 -0.64
CA SER A 448 -21.84 15.49 -1.74
C SER A 448 -22.37 15.01 -3.10
N PRO A 449 -22.75 15.93 -4.02
CA PRO A 449 -23.13 15.57 -5.38
C PRO A 449 -22.08 14.69 -6.07
N TYR A 450 -22.54 13.63 -6.74
CA TYR A 450 -21.68 12.60 -7.36
C TYR A 450 -20.74 11.87 -6.39
N GLY A 451 -20.89 12.07 -5.07
CA GLY A 451 -19.95 11.59 -4.06
C GLY A 451 -18.57 12.25 -4.07
N TYR A 452 -18.34 13.24 -4.93
CA TYR A 452 -17.02 13.84 -5.13
C TYR A 452 -16.69 14.87 -4.06
N SER A 453 -15.42 14.88 -3.63
CA SER A 453 -14.91 15.88 -2.71
C SER A 453 -13.41 16.11 -2.90
N ASN A 454 -12.97 17.29 -2.49
CA ASN A 454 -11.60 17.69 -2.33
C ASN A 454 -11.46 18.57 -1.08
N THR A 455 -10.24 18.91 -0.68
CA THR A 455 -9.97 19.72 0.52
C THR A 455 -10.85 20.97 0.60
N ALA A 456 -10.94 21.75 -0.48
CA ALA A 456 -11.70 23.01 -0.47
C ALA A 456 -13.22 22.79 -0.27
N SER A 457 -13.78 21.76 -0.90
CA SER A 457 -15.21 21.43 -0.74
C SER A 457 -15.51 20.87 0.64
N THR A 458 -14.69 19.96 1.15
CA THR A 458 -14.87 19.34 2.47
C THR A 458 -14.76 20.39 3.58
N GLU A 459 -13.83 21.33 3.50
CA GLU A 459 -13.73 22.43 4.47
C GLU A 459 -14.95 23.36 4.43
N ALA A 460 -15.57 23.57 3.26
CA ALA A 460 -16.81 24.32 3.17
C ALA A 460 -17.98 23.58 3.83
N VAL A 461 -18.03 22.25 3.70
CA VAL A 461 -19.06 21.40 4.33
C VAL A 461 -18.89 21.35 5.85
N LYS A 462 -17.66 21.10 6.35
CA LYS A 462 -17.30 21.11 7.78
C LYS A 462 -17.71 22.39 8.50
N ALA A 463 -17.68 23.52 7.81
CA ALA A 463 -18.08 24.80 8.39
C ALA A 463 -19.59 24.93 8.67
N ILE A 464 -20.44 24.03 8.15
CA ILE A 464 -21.90 24.17 8.15
C ILE A 464 -22.63 22.90 8.62
N TYR A 465 -22.10 21.72 8.30
CA TYR A 465 -22.69 20.41 8.57
C TYR A 465 -21.78 19.59 9.49
N ARG A 466 -22.39 18.67 10.23
CA ARG A 466 -21.73 17.75 11.16
C ARG A 466 -21.05 16.58 10.43
N SER A 467 -21.59 16.16 9.29
CA SER A 467 -21.10 15.01 8.53
C SER A 467 -21.15 15.26 7.04
N GLN A 468 -20.36 14.47 6.30
CA GLN A 468 -20.37 14.41 4.84
C GLN A 468 -20.31 12.95 4.40
N ARG A 469 -21.25 12.59 3.53
CA ARG A 469 -21.36 11.27 2.93
C ARG A 469 -20.91 11.32 1.47
N SER A 470 -20.04 10.37 1.11
CA SER A 470 -19.50 10.19 -0.24
C SER A 470 -20.34 9.19 -1.04
N ALA A 471 -19.89 8.78 -2.23
CA ALA A 471 -20.39 7.61 -2.95
C ALA A 471 -19.34 6.48 -3.00
N GLN A 472 -18.27 6.58 -2.19
CA GLN A 472 -17.22 5.57 -2.15
C GLN A 472 -17.77 4.30 -1.50
N SER A 473 -17.63 3.17 -2.21
CA SER A 473 -18.05 1.87 -1.70
C SER A 473 -17.28 1.45 -0.45
N GLY A 474 -17.95 0.97 0.58
CA GLY A 474 -17.34 0.44 1.80
C GLY A 474 -18.24 0.44 3.03
N PHE A 475 -17.60 0.16 4.18
CA PHE A 475 -18.22 0.13 5.50
C PHE A 475 -17.60 1.18 6.40
N ASN A 476 -18.33 1.63 7.41
CA ASN A 476 -17.84 2.55 8.42
C ASN A 476 -17.54 1.77 9.71
N SER A 477 -16.32 1.86 10.22
CA SER A 477 -15.82 1.09 11.38
C SER A 477 -15.03 2.00 12.31
N LYS A 478 -14.95 1.68 13.60
CA LYS A 478 -14.31 2.54 14.60
C LYS A 478 -12.85 2.86 14.26
N ASP A 479 -12.10 1.91 13.70
CA ASP A 479 -10.68 2.09 13.33
C ASP A 479 -10.46 2.76 11.96
N ASP A 480 -11.53 3.04 11.21
CA ASP A 480 -11.48 3.67 9.89
C ASP A 480 -12.69 4.59 9.69
N PHE A 481 -13.01 5.38 10.72
CA PHE A 481 -14.14 6.29 10.71
C PHE A 481 -13.71 7.73 10.41
N ASP A 482 -14.23 8.29 9.32
CA ASP A 482 -14.18 9.72 9.03
C ASP A 482 -15.60 10.24 8.79
N VAL A 483 -16.07 11.09 9.72
CA VAL A 483 -17.42 11.67 9.67
C VAL A 483 -17.65 12.55 8.43
N TYR A 484 -16.58 12.99 7.76
CA TYR A 484 -16.65 13.77 6.52
C TYR A 484 -16.29 12.97 5.26
N ALA A 485 -16.11 11.67 5.38
CA ALA A 485 -15.90 10.74 4.27
C ALA A 485 -16.67 9.42 4.50
N LEU A 486 -17.93 9.52 4.94
CA LEU A 486 -18.76 8.34 5.17
C LEU A 486 -18.89 7.52 3.88
N LYS A 487 -18.67 6.22 4.00
CA LYS A 487 -18.72 5.23 2.91
C LYS A 487 -20.10 4.59 2.83
N VAL A 488 -20.46 4.13 1.64
CA VAL A 488 -21.78 3.52 1.35
C VAL A 488 -21.61 2.19 0.61
N GLN A 489 -22.65 1.41 0.44
CA GLN A 489 -22.78 0.50 -0.70
C GLN A 489 -23.81 1.10 -1.65
N ASN A 490 -23.40 1.32 -2.89
CA ASN A 490 -24.27 1.90 -3.91
C ASN A 490 -25.25 0.83 -4.40
N ILE A 491 -26.55 1.09 -4.29
CA ILE A 491 -27.57 0.25 -4.88
C ILE A 491 -27.89 0.80 -6.27
N VAL A 492 -27.70 -0.05 -7.26
CA VAL A 492 -28.07 0.18 -8.66
C VAL A 492 -29.04 -0.92 -9.10
N LEU A 493 -29.65 -0.75 -10.27
CA LEU A 493 -30.64 -1.69 -10.80
C LEU A 493 -30.12 -3.14 -10.88
N SER A 494 -28.83 -3.31 -11.16
CA SER A 494 -28.16 -4.61 -11.27
C SER A 494 -27.72 -5.21 -9.93
N THR A 495 -27.83 -4.48 -8.81
CA THR A 495 -27.46 -5.00 -7.49
C THR A 495 -28.40 -6.15 -7.10
N THR A 496 -27.81 -7.28 -6.76
CA THR A 496 -28.52 -8.51 -6.43
C THR A 496 -28.79 -8.63 -4.94
N ALA A 497 -29.82 -9.40 -4.58
CA ALA A 497 -30.12 -9.75 -3.19
C ALA A 497 -28.94 -10.47 -2.50
N ALA A 498 -28.17 -11.27 -3.25
CA ALA A 498 -27.00 -11.98 -2.72
C ALA A 498 -25.85 -11.01 -2.35
N GLU A 499 -25.64 -9.95 -3.13
CA GLU A 499 -24.67 -8.91 -2.79
C GLU A 499 -25.08 -8.16 -1.52
N VAL A 500 -26.35 -7.75 -1.43
CA VAL A 500 -26.88 -7.08 -0.23
C VAL A 500 -26.79 -8.00 0.99
N GLN A 501 -27.12 -9.28 0.85
CA GLN A 501 -26.95 -10.28 1.91
C GLN A 501 -25.50 -10.36 2.37
N SER A 502 -24.54 -10.48 1.45
CA SER A 502 -23.12 -10.52 1.77
C SER A 502 -22.67 -9.27 2.54
N TRP A 503 -23.11 -8.08 2.14
CA TRP A 503 -22.78 -6.84 2.83
C TRP A 503 -23.39 -6.77 4.23
N VAL A 504 -24.66 -7.15 4.39
CA VAL A 504 -25.33 -7.17 5.68
C VAL A 504 -24.66 -8.17 6.63
N GLU A 505 -24.36 -9.38 6.16
CA GLU A 505 -23.65 -10.38 6.96
C GLU A 505 -22.26 -9.89 7.37
N GLN A 506 -21.53 -9.22 6.48
CA GLN A 506 -20.25 -8.61 6.83
C GLN A 506 -20.41 -7.53 7.90
N ALA A 507 -21.39 -6.64 7.76
CA ALA A 507 -21.65 -5.60 8.75
C ALA A 507 -21.98 -6.20 10.13
N VAL A 508 -22.75 -7.28 10.17
CA VAL A 508 -23.08 -8.01 11.40
C VAL A 508 -21.84 -8.66 12.01
N ARG A 509 -21.05 -9.38 11.22
CA ARG A 509 -19.81 -10.05 11.68
C ARG A 509 -18.82 -9.06 12.27
N ASP A 510 -18.59 -7.96 11.56
CA ASP A 510 -17.56 -6.98 11.89
C ASP A 510 -18.07 -5.83 12.78
N LYS A 511 -19.37 -5.84 13.13
CA LYS A 511 -20.09 -4.78 13.86
C LYS A 511 -19.86 -3.39 13.27
N THR A 512 -19.89 -3.27 11.95
CA THR A 512 -19.71 -1.98 11.26
C THR A 512 -21.05 -1.28 11.02
N TRP A 513 -20.96 -0.01 10.63
CA TRP A 513 -22.10 0.74 10.13
C TRP A 513 -22.12 0.69 8.59
N LEU A 514 -23.13 -0.01 8.07
CA LEU A 514 -23.45 -0.13 6.66
C LEU A 514 -24.45 0.96 6.26
N ILE A 515 -24.14 1.70 5.20
CA ILE A 515 -25.06 2.68 4.61
C ILE A 515 -25.40 2.19 3.20
N LEU A 516 -26.67 1.92 2.92
CA LEU A 516 -27.15 1.54 1.59
C LEU A 516 -27.70 2.79 0.90
N LEU A 517 -27.10 3.17 -0.24
CA LEU A 517 -27.45 4.36 -1.00
C LEU A 517 -28.38 4.00 -2.17
N TYR A 518 -29.57 4.59 -2.17
CA TYR A 518 -30.61 4.47 -3.19
C TYR A 518 -30.88 5.86 -3.81
N HIS A 519 -31.52 5.89 -4.99
CA HIS A 519 -32.04 7.11 -5.59
C HIS A 519 -33.55 6.99 -5.83
N GLU A 520 -33.93 6.30 -6.91
CA GLU A 520 -35.33 6.13 -7.32
C GLU A 520 -35.88 4.77 -6.86
N VAL A 521 -37.16 4.71 -6.48
CA VAL A 521 -37.85 3.45 -6.18
C VAL A 521 -39.03 3.25 -7.13
N ASP A 522 -38.77 2.63 -8.28
CA ASP A 522 -39.72 2.49 -9.37
C ASP A 522 -39.42 1.25 -10.22
N THR A 523 -40.16 1.07 -11.31
CA THR A 523 -39.97 -0.04 -12.26
C THR A 523 -39.31 0.41 -13.56
N ASN A 524 -38.62 1.55 -13.55
CA ASN A 524 -37.90 2.03 -14.72
C ASN A 524 -36.58 1.25 -14.88
N ASP A 525 -36.02 1.28 -16.08
CA ASP A 525 -34.75 0.63 -16.43
C ASP A 525 -33.53 1.54 -16.23
N HIS A 526 -33.69 2.64 -15.48
CA HIS A 526 -32.61 3.56 -15.17
C HIS A 526 -31.61 2.89 -14.21
N GLU A 527 -30.30 3.13 -14.44
CA GLU A 527 -29.22 2.47 -13.68
C GLU A 527 -29.35 2.65 -12.16
N TYR A 528 -29.86 3.80 -11.71
CA TYR A 528 -30.00 4.14 -10.30
C TYR A 528 -31.39 3.81 -9.72
N SER A 529 -32.26 3.14 -10.48
CA SER A 529 -33.57 2.67 -10.01
C SER A 529 -33.44 1.41 -9.18
N THR A 530 -34.29 1.31 -8.15
CA THR A 530 -34.52 0.07 -7.39
C THR A 530 -36.00 -0.26 -7.43
N THR A 531 -36.36 -1.48 -7.83
CA THR A 531 -37.77 -1.86 -7.81
C THR A 531 -38.34 -1.96 -6.39
N PRO A 532 -39.64 -1.69 -6.18
CA PRO A 532 -40.29 -1.93 -4.89
C PRO A 532 -40.04 -3.33 -4.33
N ALA A 533 -40.02 -4.35 -5.21
CA ALA A 533 -39.73 -5.73 -4.83
C ALA A 533 -38.27 -5.94 -4.41
N GLN A 534 -37.30 -5.31 -5.09
CA GLN A 534 -35.89 -5.34 -4.67
C GLN A 534 -35.73 -4.67 -3.30
N LEU A 535 -36.31 -3.48 -3.11
CA LEU A 535 -36.25 -2.78 -1.81
C LEU A 535 -36.84 -3.63 -0.68
N GLU A 536 -37.99 -4.25 -0.91
CA GLU A 536 -38.62 -5.15 0.08
C GLU A 536 -37.73 -6.37 0.39
N SER A 537 -37.09 -6.96 -0.63
CA SER A 537 -36.11 -8.04 -0.45
C SER A 537 -34.92 -7.60 0.40
N HIS A 538 -34.35 -6.41 0.14
CA HIS A 538 -33.25 -5.86 0.94
C HIS A 538 -33.64 -5.65 2.41
N LEU A 539 -34.84 -5.13 2.66
CA LEU A 539 -35.36 -4.94 4.01
C LEU A 539 -35.60 -6.26 4.74
N GLN A 540 -36.05 -7.30 4.04
CA GLN A 540 -36.22 -8.63 4.60
C GLN A 540 -34.87 -9.22 5.04
N ILE A 541 -33.83 -9.12 4.19
CA ILE A 541 -32.47 -9.54 4.53
C ILE A 541 -31.95 -8.83 5.79
N ILE A 542 -32.11 -7.50 5.87
CA ILE A 542 -31.65 -6.73 7.04
C ILE A 542 -32.40 -7.18 8.30
N LYS A 543 -33.72 -7.37 8.21
CA LYS A 543 -34.54 -7.83 9.33
C LYS A 543 -34.13 -9.21 9.82
N GLU A 544 -33.87 -10.16 8.92
CA GLU A 544 -33.44 -11.52 9.26
C GLU A 544 -32.05 -11.57 9.89
N SER A 545 -31.16 -10.64 9.52
CA SER A 545 -29.81 -10.53 10.08
C SER A 545 -29.76 -10.08 11.55
N GLY A 546 -30.84 -9.47 12.05
CA GLY A 546 -30.89 -8.85 13.37
C GLY A 546 -30.15 -7.49 13.47
N ALA A 547 -29.59 -6.97 12.37
CA ALA A 547 -29.02 -5.64 12.32
C ALA A 547 -30.11 -4.57 12.54
N THR A 548 -29.75 -3.46 13.20
CA THR A 548 -30.71 -2.39 13.48
C THR A 548 -30.68 -1.34 12.40
N ILE A 549 -31.87 -1.03 11.87
CA ILE A 549 -32.07 0.06 10.91
C ILE A 549 -32.19 1.38 11.67
N VAL A 550 -31.35 2.35 11.34
CA VAL A 550 -31.31 3.69 11.93
C VAL A 550 -31.09 4.74 10.85
N THR A 551 -31.55 5.97 11.08
CA THR A 551 -31.15 7.11 10.25
C THR A 551 -29.66 7.42 10.42
N VAL A 552 -29.08 8.17 9.49
CA VAL A 552 -27.70 8.68 9.61
C VAL A 552 -27.51 9.49 10.89
N ASP A 553 -28.46 10.36 11.26
CA ASP A 553 -28.37 11.12 12.52
C ASP A 553 -28.38 10.22 13.75
N GLN A 554 -29.26 9.21 13.78
CA GLN A 554 -29.31 8.24 14.88
C GLN A 554 -28.01 7.44 14.98
N ALA A 555 -27.49 6.94 13.86
CA ALA A 555 -26.21 6.25 13.80
C ALA A 555 -25.09 7.14 14.35
N LEU A 556 -24.96 8.38 13.86
CA LEU A 556 -23.93 9.32 14.30
C LEU A 556 -24.02 9.64 15.80
N ARG A 557 -25.22 9.85 16.35
CA ARG A 557 -25.40 10.06 17.80
C ARG A 557 -24.95 8.85 18.63
N GLU A 558 -25.11 7.64 18.10
CA GLU A 558 -24.69 6.42 18.79
C GLU A 558 -23.19 6.14 18.67
N ILE A 559 -22.60 6.37 17.49
CA ILE A 559 -21.22 5.96 17.22
C ILE A 559 -20.18 7.02 17.60
N LEU A 560 -20.50 8.31 17.49
CA LEU A 560 -19.53 9.37 17.81
C LEU A 560 -19.01 9.30 19.27
N PRO A 561 -19.83 8.96 20.29
CA PRO A 561 -19.34 8.75 21.65
C PRO A 561 -18.44 7.51 21.83
N GLN A 562 -18.37 6.63 20.82
CA GLN A 562 -17.55 5.41 20.86
C GLN A 562 -16.14 5.61 20.29
N LEU A 563 -15.92 6.67 19.50
CA LEU A 563 -14.62 7.03 18.90
C LEU A 563 -13.73 7.70 19.95
#